data_AF-A0A2N9NQ62-F1
#
_entry.id   AF-A0A2N9NQ62-F1
#
_cell.length_a   1.000
_cell.length_b   1.000
_cell.length_c   1.000
_cell.angle_alpha   90.00
_cell.angle_beta   90.00
_cell.angle_gamma   90.00
#
_symmetry.space_group_name_H-M   'P 1'
#
loop_
_entity.id
_entity.type
_entity.pdbx_description
1 polymer ?
#
loop_
_entity_poly.entity_id
_entity_poly.type
_entity_poly.pdbx_seq_one_letter_code
_entity_poly.pdbx_strand_id
1 'polypeptide(L)'
;MGLATDLYRFFNPLTAQTTPGPNGSNQINFRTVGDFLGAHPQHNGRLLEAVSVCGRLIDAGILARVGGRPGPELLTATYMSIPRAVQNVDYGTCDFLAFGFPVIRQHFGGAVRPVVVETLEGAPDIGSGFLLRDRYFVTAAHCIRDAQRVEIRGWLPGKLSLQGVYFSGEQRCDVAVLAFSTSPLLGVPGFDLGEPSILDDVLVMGYPPHPRIRGTPGQRNCTNCWPSPECPGRDSG
;
A
#
# COMPACT_ATOMS: atom_id res chain seq x y z
N MET A 1 -4.78 1.91 11.15
CA MET A 1 -3.40 2.31 10.81
C MET A 1 -2.44 1.36 11.49
N GLY A 2 -1.20 1.26 11.01
CA GLY A 2 -0.24 0.31 11.53
C GLY A 2 0.56 0.83 12.73
N LEU A 3 1.24 -0.09 13.42
CA LEU A 3 1.99 0.18 14.64
C LEU A 3 3.08 1.24 14.45
N ALA A 4 3.77 1.25 13.31
CA ALA A 4 4.89 2.16 13.09
C ALA A 4 4.41 3.60 12.86
N THR A 5 3.30 3.76 12.15
CA THR A 5 2.64 5.05 11.97
C THR A 5 2.18 5.63 13.31
N ASP A 6 1.57 4.80 14.16
CA ASP A 6 1.09 5.23 15.47
C ASP A 6 2.25 5.59 16.41
N LEU A 7 3.35 4.84 16.41
CA LEU A 7 4.59 5.18 17.13
C LEU A 7 5.17 6.52 16.66
N TYR A 8 5.29 6.73 15.34
CA TYR A 8 5.80 7.99 14.79
C TYR A 8 4.95 9.19 15.21
N ARG A 9 3.62 9.05 15.21
CA ARG A 9 2.72 10.12 15.67
C ARG A 9 2.81 10.35 17.16
N PHE A 10 2.91 9.26 17.92
CA PHE A 10 3.04 9.32 19.36
C PHE A 10 4.36 9.96 19.79
N PHE A 11 5.47 9.78 19.09
CA PHE A 11 6.73 10.45 19.46
C PHE A 11 6.89 11.84 18.85
N ASN A 12 5.87 12.38 18.19
CA ASN A 12 5.93 13.71 17.61
C ASN A 12 6.05 14.78 18.73
N PRO A 13 7.10 15.63 18.72
CA PRO A 13 7.30 16.66 19.73
C PRO A 13 6.21 17.74 19.70
N LEU A 14 5.57 17.97 18.54
CA LEU A 14 4.50 18.97 18.39
C LEU A 14 3.19 18.51 19.04
N THR A 15 3.02 17.20 19.25
CA THR A 15 1.87 16.64 19.95
C THR A 15 2.19 16.34 21.42
N ALA A 16 3.43 16.56 21.85
CA ALA A 16 3.83 16.31 23.23
C ALA A 16 3.20 17.36 24.15
N GLN A 17 2.66 16.89 25.28
CA GLN A 17 2.23 17.79 26.35
C GLN A 17 3.46 18.53 26.88
N THR A 18 3.36 19.85 26.96
CA THR A 18 4.38 20.68 27.58
C THR A 18 4.09 20.75 29.07
N THR A 19 5.08 20.41 29.89
CA THR A 19 5.02 20.68 31.32
C THR A 19 5.68 22.03 31.61
N PRO A 20 5.12 22.86 32.51
CA PRO A 20 5.79 24.07 32.95
C PRO A 20 7.10 23.68 33.64
N GLY A 21 8.21 24.16 33.09
CA GLY A 21 9.52 24.00 33.72
C GLY A 21 9.67 24.91 34.93
N PRO A 22 10.70 24.66 35.78
CA PRO A 22 10.94 25.44 37.00
C PRO A 22 11.17 26.95 36.76
N ASN A 23 11.50 27.33 35.51
CA ASN A 23 11.71 28.73 35.10
C ASN A 23 10.58 29.28 34.20
N GLY A 24 9.43 28.60 34.13
CA GLY A 24 8.32 28.98 33.22
C GLY A 24 8.56 28.63 31.74
N SER A 25 9.66 27.96 31.41
CA SER A 25 9.92 27.42 30.06
C SER A 25 9.14 26.13 29.83
N ASN A 26 8.46 25.99 28.71
CA ASN A 26 7.84 24.73 28.31
C ASN A 26 8.92 23.67 28.05
N GLN A 27 8.95 22.61 28.86
CA GLN A 27 9.86 21.49 28.66
C GLN A 27 9.19 20.44 27.77
N ILE A 28 9.89 20.01 26.71
CA ILE A 28 9.42 18.91 25.85
C ILE A 28 9.54 17.62 26.66
N ASN A 29 8.41 17.01 26.99
CA ASN A 29 8.39 15.74 27.69
C ASN A 29 8.60 14.60 26.68
N PHE A 30 9.81 14.04 26.66
CA PHE A 30 10.12 12.89 25.83
C PHE A 30 9.46 11.62 26.37
N ARG A 31 8.85 10.86 25.46
CA ARG A 31 8.00 9.71 25.77
C ARG A 31 8.72 8.40 25.51
N THR A 32 8.36 7.36 26.26
CA THR A 32 8.91 6.01 26.09
C THR A 32 7.93 5.08 25.35
N VAL A 33 8.39 3.89 24.95
CA VAL A 33 7.49 2.83 24.45
C VAL A 33 6.50 2.39 25.55
N GLY A 34 6.90 2.43 26.82
CA GLY A 34 5.98 2.18 27.93
C GLY A 34 4.84 3.19 27.96
N ASP A 35 5.15 4.48 27.81
CA ASP A 35 4.13 5.55 27.71
C ASP A 35 3.19 5.30 26.51
N PHE A 36 3.74 4.86 25.37
CA PHE A 36 2.97 4.55 24.16
C PHE A 36 1.95 3.42 24.40
N LEU A 37 2.41 2.29 24.93
CA LEU A 37 1.57 1.12 25.17
C LEU A 37 0.48 1.41 26.21
N GLY A 38 0.79 2.20 27.24
CA GLY A 38 -0.20 2.67 28.21
C GLY A 38 -1.29 3.54 27.58
N ALA A 39 -0.94 4.35 26.58
CA ALA A 39 -1.88 5.21 25.87
C ALA A 39 -2.63 4.52 24.71
N HIS A 40 -2.14 3.38 24.21
CA HIS A 40 -2.68 2.67 23.03
C HIS A 40 -2.97 1.20 23.34
N PRO A 41 -4.08 0.89 24.05
CA PRO A 41 -4.40 -0.47 24.48
C PRO A 41 -4.51 -1.49 23.34
N GLN A 42 -4.81 -1.05 22.11
CA GLN A 42 -4.85 -1.92 20.92
C GLN A 42 -3.47 -2.53 20.56
N HIS A 43 -2.38 -2.00 21.11
CA HIS A 43 -1.03 -2.53 20.95
C HIS A 43 -0.52 -3.27 22.20
N ASN A 44 -1.38 -3.53 23.19
CA ASN A 44 -0.99 -4.27 24.38
C ASN A 44 -0.37 -5.63 24.03
N GLY A 45 0.69 -6.00 24.75
CA GLY A 45 1.45 -7.23 24.50
C GLY A 45 2.48 -7.15 23.37
N ARG A 46 2.55 -6.03 22.63
CA ARG A 46 3.47 -5.86 21.49
C ARG A 46 4.76 -5.11 21.85
N LEU A 47 5.23 -5.20 23.09
CA LEU A 47 6.39 -4.44 23.58
C LEU A 47 7.65 -4.67 22.73
N LEU A 48 8.04 -5.93 22.53
CA LEU A 48 9.24 -6.27 21.77
C LEU A 48 9.13 -5.83 20.31
N GLU A 49 7.94 -5.94 19.74
CA GLU A 49 7.66 -5.49 18.38
C GLU A 49 7.75 -3.96 18.27
N ALA A 50 7.15 -3.22 19.21
CA ALA A 50 7.20 -1.77 19.25
C ALA A 50 8.65 -1.25 19.39
N VAL A 51 9.46 -1.89 20.24
CA VAL A 51 10.90 -1.57 20.37
C VAL A 51 11.65 -1.87 19.07
N SER A 52 11.40 -3.02 18.44
CA SER A 52 12.01 -3.39 17.16
C SER A 52 11.65 -2.41 16.04
N VAL A 53 10.38 -1.99 15.97
CA VAL A 53 9.90 -0.96 15.04
C VAL A 53 10.57 0.38 15.31
N CYS A 54 10.73 0.78 16.57
CA CYS A 54 11.47 2.01 16.90
C CYS A 54 12.92 1.94 16.39
N GLY A 55 13.59 0.80 16.52
CA GLY A 55 14.93 0.59 15.97
C GLY A 55 14.97 0.81 14.46
N ARG A 56 14.07 0.17 13.69
CA ARG A 56 13.99 0.34 12.23
C ARG A 56 13.70 1.78 11.81
N LEU A 57 12.84 2.48 12.55
CA LEU A 57 12.55 3.89 12.28
C LEU A 57 13.71 4.82 12.65
N ILE A 58 14.56 4.45 13.63
CA ILE A 58 15.81 5.16 13.93
C ILE A 58 16.81 4.97 12.79
N ASP A 59 16.99 3.73 12.33
CA ASP A 59 17.89 3.41 11.22
C ASP A 59 17.49 4.14 9.93
N ALA A 60 16.18 4.33 9.73
CA ALA A 60 15.62 5.12 8.62
C ALA A 60 15.71 6.64 8.80
N GLY A 61 16.23 7.15 9.93
CA GLY A 61 16.34 8.58 10.20
C GLY A 61 15.00 9.29 10.44
N ILE A 62 13.97 8.54 10.87
CA ILE A 62 12.60 9.05 11.10
C ILE A 62 12.34 9.28 12.59
N LEU A 63 12.91 8.44 13.43
CA LEU A 63 12.93 8.61 14.87
C LEU A 63 14.36 8.89 15.35
N ALA A 64 14.47 9.58 16.47
CA ALA A 64 15.70 9.74 17.22
C ALA A 64 15.50 9.22 18.65
N ARG A 65 16.49 8.50 19.15
CA ARG A 65 16.58 8.21 20.58
C ARG A 65 17.25 9.40 21.27
N VAL A 66 16.60 9.95 22.28
CA VAL A 66 17.00 11.21 22.93
C VAL A 66 17.51 11.03 24.36
N GLY A 67 17.28 9.87 24.96
CA GLY A 67 17.79 9.55 26.30
C GLY A 67 17.14 8.31 26.91
N GLY A 68 17.05 8.32 28.24
CA GLY A 68 16.36 7.28 29.00
C GLY A 68 16.00 7.73 30.43
N ARG A 69 14.94 7.14 30.98
CA ARG A 69 14.57 7.25 32.39
C ARG A 69 15.31 6.16 33.21
N PRO A 70 15.41 6.28 34.55
CA PRO A 70 15.93 5.20 35.38
C PRO A 70 15.10 3.91 35.24
N GLY A 71 15.77 2.78 35.02
CA GLY A 71 15.14 1.46 34.93
C GLY A 71 15.56 0.64 33.69
N PRO A 72 14.84 -0.43 33.36
CA PRO A 72 15.16 -1.28 32.21
C PRO A 72 15.05 -0.51 30.89
N GLU A 73 16.10 -0.58 30.08
CA GLU A 73 16.26 0.23 28.86
C GLU A 73 15.08 0.10 27.88
N LEU A 74 14.56 -1.12 27.72
CA LEU A 74 13.42 -1.43 26.82
C LEU A 74 12.15 -0.61 27.12
N LEU A 75 11.95 -0.19 28.38
CA LEU A 75 10.76 0.54 28.81
C LEU A 75 11.03 2.02 29.05
N THR A 76 12.30 2.37 29.22
CA THR A 76 12.71 3.68 29.72
C THR A 76 13.43 4.52 28.69
N ALA A 77 13.88 3.94 27.57
CA ALA A 77 14.39 4.68 26.43
C ALA A 77 13.33 5.68 25.94
N THR A 78 13.76 6.93 25.74
CA THR A 78 12.90 8.01 25.26
C THR A 78 13.18 8.31 23.80
N TYR A 79 12.12 8.61 23.07
CA TYR A 79 12.15 8.79 21.62
C TYR A 79 11.51 10.12 21.21
N MET A 80 11.92 10.61 20.04
CA MET A 80 11.38 11.78 19.39
C MET A 80 11.29 11.54 17.89
N SER A 81 10.16 11.88 17.28
CA SER A 81 10.02 11.87 15.83
C SER A 81 10.69 13.08 15.22
N ILE A 82 11.42 12.88 14.13
CA ILE A 82 12.05 13.95 13.37
C ILE A 82 10.97 14.60 12.49
N PRO A 83 10.59 15.86 12.75
CA PRO A 83 9.52 16.50 11.99
C PRO A 83 9.85 16.58 10.51
N ARG A 84 8.85 16.33 9.65
CA ARG A 84 8.96 16.34 8.18
C ARG A 84 9.89 15.28 7.57
N ALA A 85 10.40 14.33 8.36
CA ALA A 85 11.18 13.21 7.83
C ALA A 85 10.34 12.32 6.90
N VAL A 86 9.04 12.21 7.15
CA VAL A 86 8.10 11.42 6.34
C VAL A 86 7.14 12.33 5.61
N GLN A 87 7.20 12.30 4.28
CA GLN A 87 6.16 12.87 3.44
C GLN A 87 4.97 11.90 3.44
N ASN A 88 3.77 12.41 3.75
CA ASN A 88 2.53 11.64 3.78
C ASN A 88 2.52 10.43 4.72
N VAL A 89 2.47 10.66 6.03
CA VAL A 89 2.34 9.62 7.06
C VAL A 89 1.09 8.76 6.84
N ASP A 90 0.02 9.34 6.33
CA ASP A 90 -1.25 8.64 6.06
C ASP A 90 -1.15 7.63 4.89
N TYR A 91 -0.13 7.73 4.04
CA TYR A 91 0.16 6.75 2.99
C TYR A 91 0.64 5.39 3.53
N GLY A 92 1.09 5.35 4.79
CA GLY A 92 1.62 4.13 5.41
C GLY A 92 3.14 3.98 5.31
N THR A 93 3.86 5.02 4.88
CA THR A 93 5.33 5.02 4.71
C THR A 93 6.08 4.50 5.94
N CYS A 94 5.66 4.86 7.16
CA CYS A 94 6.29 4.37 8.39
C CYS A 94 6.15 2.85 8.53
N ASP A 95 4.97 2.30 8.22
CA ASP A 95 4.72 0.86 8.28
C ASP A 95 5.48 0.12 7.17
N PHE A 96 5.64 0.71 5.99
CA PHE A 96 6.43 0.14 4.91
C PHE A 96 7.91 0.03 5.27
N LEU A 97 8.48 1.05 5.89
CA LEU A 97 9.87 1.01 6.37
C LEU A 97 10.04 0.03 7.53
N ALA A 98 9.06 -0.01 8.43
CA ALA A 98 9.13 -0.87 9.59
C ALA A 98 8.94 -2.35 9.24
N PHE A 99 8.11 -2.71 8.26
CA PHE A 99 7.72 -4.11 8.01
C PHE A 99 8.06 -4.63 6.61
N GLY A 100 8.50 -3.75 5.70
CA GLY A 100 8.97 -4.10 4.37
C GLY A 100 7.87 -4.57 3.40
N PHE A 101 8.29 -5.33 2.40
CA PHE A 101 7.45 -5.78 1.29
C PHE A 101 6.16 -6.52 1.67
N PRO A 102 6.09 -7.37 2.71
CA PRO A 102 4.85 -8.04 3.08
C PRO A 102 3.70 -7.07 3.35
N VAL A 103 3.97 -5.99 4.08
CA VAL A 103 2.96 -4.96 4.40
C VAL A 103 2.63 -4.12 3.17
N ILE A 104 3.62 -3.77 2.34
CA ILE A 104 3.40 -3.06 1.07
C ILE A 104 2.49 -3.88 0.15
N ARG A 105 2.78 -5.17 -0.03
CA ARG A 105 1.96 -6.09 -0.83
C ARG A 105 0.55 -6.22 -0.29
N GLN A 106 0.38 -6.32 1.03
CA GLN A 106 -0.94 -6.38 1.64
C GLN A 106 -1.73 -5.07 1.43
N HIS A 107 -1.07 -3.93 1.58
CA HIS A 107 -1.68 -2.60 1.44
C HIS A 107 -2.11 -2.33 -0.01
N PHE A 108 -1.23 -2.57 -0.98
CA PHE A 108 -1.48 -2.26 -2.40
C PHE A 108 -1.92 -3.45 -3.25
N GLY A 109 -2.10 -4.65 -2.67
CA GLY A 109 -2.61 -5.81 -3.41
C GLY A 109 -4.00 -5.57 -4.01
N GLY A 110 -4.75 -4.62 -3.45
CA GLY A 110 -6.00 -4.11 -4.02
C GLY A 110 -5.81 -3.23 -5.26
N ALA A 111 -4.69 -2.51 -5.35
CA ALA A 111 -4.43 -1.51 -6.38
C ALA A 111 -4.02 -2.15 -7.71
N VAL A 112 -3.37 -3.30 -7.66
CA VAL A 112 -2.98 -4.07 -8.83
C VAL A 112 -4.14 -4.95 -9.26
N ARG A 113 -4.54 -4.85 -10.53
CA ARG A 113 -5.64 -5.63 -11.10
C ARG A 113 -5.27 -6.23 -12.45
N PRO A 114 -5.81 -7.42 -12.76
CA PRO A 114 -5.71 -7.95 -14.10
C PRO A 114 -6.58 -7.12 -15.05
N VAL A 115 -6.05 -6.89 -16.23
CA VAL A 115 -6.72 -6.25 -17.36
C VAL A 115 -7.04 -7.35 -18.35
N VAL A 116 -8.31 -7.68 -18.51
CA VAL A 116 -8.76 -8.68 -19.47
C VAL A 116 -9.16 -7.95 -20.74
N VAL A 117 -8.62 -8.38 -21.87
CA VAL A 117 -8.94 -7.79 -23.17
C VAL A 117 -9.46 -8.82 -24.14
N GLU A 118 -10.32 -8.37 -25.04
CA GLU A 118 -10.76 -9.13 -26.20
C GLU A 118 -10.08 -8.54 -27.43
N THR A 119 -9.23 -9.33 -28.09
CA THR A 119 -8.51 -8.88 -29.29
C THR A 119 -9.45 -8.80 -30.49
N LEU A 120 -8.98 -8.19 -31.59
CA LEU A 120 -9.73 -8.16 -32.86
C LEU A 120 -10.10 -9.56 -33.40
N GLU A 121 -9.33 -10.58 -33.03
CA GLU A 121 -9.54 -11.98 -33.41
C GLU A 121 -10.53 -12.70 -32.49
N GLY A 122 -11.08 -12.01 -31.49
CA GLY A 122 -11.99 -12.57 -30.48
C GLY A 122 -11.30 -13.46 -29.45
N ALA A 123 -9.96 -13.46 -29.41
CA ALA A 123 -9.19 -14.21 -28.42
C ALA A 123 -9.05 -13.39 -27.13
N PRO A 124 -9.33 -13.97 -25.95
CA PRO A 124 -9.06 -13.28 -24.70
C PRO A 124 -7.55 -13.23 -24.42
N ASP A 125 -7.07 -12.07 -24.00
CA ASP A 125 -5.72 -11.90 -23.45
C ASP A 125 -5.79 -11.23 -22.08
N ILE A 126 -4.71 -11.35 -21.31
CA ILE A 126 -4.62 -10.84 -19.94
C ILE A 126 -3.33 -10.06 -19.73
N GLY A 127 -3.50 -8.80 -19.34
CA GLY A 127 -2.45 -7.92 -18.87
C GLY A 127 -2.59 -7.62 -17.38
N SER A 128 -1.70 -6.76 -16.90
CA SER A 128 -1.75 -6.20 -15.56
C SER A 128 -1.80 -4.68 -15.63
N GLY A 129 -2.46 -4.08 -14.65
CA GLY A 129 -2.36 -2.65 -14.42
C GLY A 129 -2.52 -2.34 -12.95
N PHE A 130 -2.31 -1.07 -12.61
CA PHE A 130 -2.40 -0.61 -11.24
C PHE A 130 -3.08 0.74 -11.13
N LEU A 131 -3.73 0.95 -10.00
CA LEU A 131 -4.29 2.24 -9.62
C LEU A 131 -3.17 3.19 -9.17
N LEU A 132 -3.03 4.31 -9.89
CA LEU A 132 -2.18 5.44 -9.57
C LEU A 132 -3.04 6.55 -8.97
N ARG A 133 -2.71 6.96 -7.73
CA ARG A 133 -3.55 7.84 -6.90
C ARG A 133 -5.00 7.34 -6.89
N ASP A 134 -5.98 8.23 -6.84
CA ASP A 134 -7.37 7.82 -6.66
C ASP A 134 -8.18 7.81 -7.96
N ARG A 135 -7.58 7.90 -9.15
CA ARG A 135 -8.37 8.06 -10.40
C ARG A 135 -7.70 7.65 -11.70
N TYR A 136 -6.46 7.19 -11.67
CA TYR A 136 -5.74 6.81 -12.89
C TYR A 136 -5.42 5.33 -12.83
N PHE A 137 -5.83 4.57 -13.82
CA PHE A 137 -5.42 3.18 -13.94
C PHE A 137 -4.38 3.07 -15.04
N VAL A 138 -3.17 2.62 -14.68
CA VAL A 138 -2.01 2.56 -15.56
C VAL A 138 -1.76 1.11 -15.98
N THR A 139 -1.53 0.90 -17.27
CA THR A 139 -1.19 -0.40 -17.84
C THR A 139 -0.26 -0.22 -19.04
N ALA A 140 0.25 -1.32 -19.59
CA ALA A 140 1.04 -1.26 -20.81
C ALA A 140 0.14 -0.92 -22.01
N ALA A 141 0.64 -0.09 -22.93
CA ALA A 141 -0.18 0.32 -24.08
C ALA A 141 -0.52 -0.85 -25.00
N HIS A 142 0.43 -1.77 -25.22
CA HIS A 142 0.19 -2.96 -26.04
C HIS A 142 -0.93 -3.85 -25.48
N CYS A 143 -1.24 -3.79 -24.18
CA CYS A 143 -2.33 -4.58 -23.61
C CYS A 143 -3.70 -4.13 -24.13
N ILE A 144 -3.89 -2.85 -24.46
CA ILE A 144 -5.24 -2.30 -24.73
C ILE A 144 -5.38 -1.58 -26.07
N ARG A 145 -4.28 -1.32 -26.79
CA ARG A 145 -4.28 -0.49 -28.02
C ARG A 145 -5.17 -1.06 -29.12
N ASP A 146 -5.12 -2.37 -29.32
CA ASP A 146 -5.87 -3.08 -30.37
C ASP A 146 -6.99 -3.95 -29.78
N ALA A 147 -7.41 -3.65 -28.54
CA ALA A 147 -8.48 -4.37 -27.87
C ALA A 147 -9.85 -3.85 -28.33
N GLN A 148 -10.74 -4.77 -28.72
CA GLN A 148 -12.16 -4.44 -28.96
C GLN A 148 -12.87 -4.10 -27.65
N ARG A 149 -12.48 -4.78 -26.57
CA ARG A 149 -13.07 -4.63 -25.25
C ARG A 149 -11.99 -4.73 -24.19
N VAL A 150 -12.09 -3.87 -23.18
CA VAL A 150 -11.21 -3.84 -22.02
C VAL A 150 -12.05 -3.98 -20.74
N GLU A 151 -11.69 -4.95 -19.90
CA GLU A 151 -12.26 -5.16 -18.57
C GLU A 151 -11.15 -5.08 -17.53
N ILE A 152 -11.30 -4.18 -16.56
CA ILE A 152 -10.46 -4.15 -15.36
C ILE A 152 -11.22 -4.91 -14.26
N ARG A 153 -10.64 -5.97 -13.70
CA ARG A 153 -11.35 -6.73 -12.66
C ARG A 153 -11.63 -5.85 -11.44
N GLY A 154 -12.88 -5.87 -10.98
CA GLY A 154 -13.36 -5.07 -9.85
C GLY A 154 -13.83 -3.67 -10.23
N TRP A 155 -13.58 -3.20 -11.45
CA TRP A 155 -14.21 -1.98 -11.97
C TRP A 155 -15.62 -2.28 -12.47
N LEU A 156 -16.57 -1.39 -12.17
CA LEU A 156 -17.98 -1.47 -12.57
C LEU A 156 -18.31 -0.30 -13.52
N PRO A 157 -18.28 -0.51 -14.86
CA PRO A 157 -18.44 0.57 -15.86
C PRO A 157 -19.73 1.38 -15.74
N GLY A 158 -20.80 0.80 -15.18
CA GLY A 158 -22.08 1.49 -14.97
C GLY A 158 -22.16 2.36 -13.71
N LYS A 159 -21.18 2.26 -12.79
CA LYS A 159 -21.14 3.05 -11.56
C LYS A 159 -20.05 4.12 -11.58
N LEU A 160 -18.98 3.89 -12.33
CA LEU A 160 -17.77 4.71 -12.31
C LEU A 160 -17.36 5.02 -13.75
N SER A 161 -17.46 6.29 -14.12
CA SER A 161 -17.28 6.73 -15.51
C SER A 161 -15.81 6.85 -15.88
N LEU A 162 -15.45 6.16 -16.96
CA LEU A 162 -14.20 6.38 -17.69
C LEU A 162 -14.29 7.71 -18.42
N GLN A 163 -13.36 8.61 -18.16
CA GLN A 163 -13.29 9.93 -18.80
C GLN A 163 -12.47 9.91 -20.09
N GLY A 164 -11.46 9.05 -20.16
CA GLY A 164 -10.62 8.94 -21.34
C GLY A 164 -9.55 7.87 -21.21
N VAL A 165 -9.02 7.47 -22.36
CA VAL A 165 -7.87 6.58 -22.49
C VAL A 165 -6.77 7.37 -23.18
N TYR A 166 -5.60 7.43 -22.54
CA TYR A 166 -4.46 8.18 -23.03
C TYR A 166 -3.30 7.22 -23.26
N PHE A 167 -2.63 7.40 -24.40
CA PHE A 167 -1.42 6.67 -24.74
C PHE A 167 -0.24 7.64 -24.72
N SER A 168 0.95 7.15 -24.38
CA SER A 168 2.17 7.92 -24.56
C SER A 168 2.33 8.34 -26.04
N GLY A 169 2.67 9.61 -26.27
CA GLY A 169 3.04 10.11 -27.61
C GLY A 169 4.44 9.66 -28.06
N GLU A 170 5.30 9.26 -27.11
CA GLU A 170 6.61 8.70 -27.39
C GLU A 170 6.48 7.19 -27.69
N GLN A 171 6.82 6.76 -28.91
CA GLN A 171 6.71 5.35 -29.34
C GLN A 171 7.50 4.36 -28.48
N ARG A 172 8.59 4.83 -27.84
CA ARG A 172 9.43 4.01 -26.96
C ARG A 172 8.80 3.75 -25.58
N CYS A 173 7.78 4.52 -25.22
CA CYS A 173 7.09 4.39 -23.94
C CYS A 173 5.79 3.62 -24.14
N ASP A 174 5.79 2.36 -23.74
CA ASP A 174 4.66 1.46 -23.85
C ASP A 174 3.69 1.62 -22.65
N VAL A 175 3.12 2.81 -22.51
CA VAL A 175 2.27 3.19 -21.37
C VAL A 175 0.91 3.68 -21.85
N ALA A 176 -0.14 3.19 -21.21
CA ALA A 176 -1.49 3.71 -21.32
C ALA A 176 -2.08 4.06 -19.94
N VAL A 177 -2.89 5.12 -19.92
CA VAL A 177 -3.56 5.62 -18.73
C VAL A 177 -5.06 5.72 -19.00
N LEU A 178 -5.85 5.01 -18.21
CA LEU A 178 -7.30 5.16 -18.17
C LEU A 178 -7.64 6.14 -17.04
N ALA A 179 -8.21 7.29 -17.38
CA ALA A 179 -8.60 8.31 -16.41
C ALA A 179 -10.07 8.17 -16.04
N PHE A 180 -10.36 8.19 -14.74
CA PHE A 180 -11.71 8.10 -14.20
C PHE A 180 -12.10 9.39 -13.49
N SER A 181 -13.41 9.62 -13.35
CA SER A 181 -13.94 10.74 -12.59
C SER A 181 -13.69 10.60 -11.08
N THR A 182 -13.73 9.36 -10.59
CA THR A 182 -13.42 8.96 -9.21
C THR A 182 -12.68 7.61 -9.23
N SER A 183 -12.25 7.09 -8.08
CA SER A 183 -11.51 5.82 -8.05
C SER A 183 -12.31 4.68 -8.69
N PRO A 184 -11.76 3.97 -9.69
CA PRO A 184 -12.41 2.81 -10.29
C PRO A 184 -12.48 1.61 -9.32
N LEU A 185 -11.72 1.65 -8.22
CA LEU A 185 -11.62 0.60 -7.20
C LEU A 185 -11.91 1.22 -5.83
N LEU A 186 -13.16 1.13 -5.38
CA LEU A 186 -13.62 1.78 -4.14
C LEU A 186 -12.86 1.28 -2.90
N GLY A 187 -12.39 2.22 -2.07
CA GLY A 187 -11.66 1.92 -0.84
C GLY A 187 -10.27 1.31 -1.04
N VAL A 188 -9.77 1.29 -2.28
CA VAL A 188 -8.44 0.79 -2.60
C VAL A 188 -7.47 1.98 -2.69
N PRO A 189 -6.35 1.95 -1.95
CA PRO A 189 -5.32 2.97 -2.06
C PRO A 189 -4.58 2.84 -3.40
N GLY A 190 -4.35 3.95 -4.10
CA GLY A 190 -3.49 3.96 -5.27
C GLY A 190 -2.02 4.19 -4.92
N PHE A 191 -1.14 3.87 -5.86
CA PHE A 191 0.28 4.19 -5.76
C PHE A 191 0.53 5.68 -5.97
N ASP A 192 1.52 6.22 -5.25
CA ASP A 192 2.16 7.49 -5.60
C ASP A 192 3.41 7.26 -6.46
N LEU A 193 3.81 8.29 -7.21
CA LEU A 193 5.06 8.28 -7.96
C LEU A 193 6.21 8.68 -7.04
N GLY A 194 7.32 7.96 -7.13
CA GLY A 194 8.57 8.26 -6.44
C GLY A 194 9.73 8.45 -7.42
N GLU A 195 10.86 8.91 -6.89
CA GLU A 195 12.11 9.02 -7.64
C GLU A 195 12.96 7.76 -7.38
N PRO A 196 13.26 6.95 -8.42
CA PRO A 196 14.06 5.74 -8.24
C PRO A 196 15.55 6.06 -8.13
N SER A 197 16.26 5.29 -7.32
CA SER A 197 17.72 5.30 -7.17
C SER A 197 18.34 3.94 -7.51
N ILE A 198 19.64 3.95 -7.83
CA ILE A 198 20.38 2.71 -8.08
C ILE A 198 20.49 1.92 -6.77
N LEU A 199 20.29 0.60 -6.85
CA LEU A 199 20.21 -0.32 -5.71
C LEU A 199 18.94 -0.21 -4.85
N ASP A 200 17.91 0.48 -5.33
CA ASP A 200 16.60 0.41 -4.69
C ASP A 200 16.06 -1.02 -4.72
N ASP A 201 15.52 -1.44 -3.58
CA ASP A 201 14.77 -2.68 -3.48
C ASP A 201 13.42 -2.53 -4.22
N VAL A 202 13.22 -3.34 -5.26
CA VAL A 202 12.01 -3.27 -6.12
C VAL A 202 11.07 -4.45 -5.86
N LEU A 203 9.83 -4.13 -5.51
CA LEU A 203 8.73 -5.11 -5.45
C LEU A 203 7.93 -5.07 -6.76
N VAL A 204 7.89 -6.20 -7.47
CA VAL A 204 7.06 -6.36 -8.68
C VAL A 204 5.80 -7.15 -8.33
N MET A 205 4.65 -6.61 -8.71
CA MET A 205 3.34 -7.23 -8.56
C MET A 205 2.59 -7.24 -9.87
N GLY A 206 1.89 -8.33 -10.16
CA GLY A 206 1.12 -8.46 -11.39
C GLY A 206 0.41 -9.80 -11.49
N TYR A 207 -0.31 -9.94 -12.57
CA TYR A 207 -1.07 -11.11 -12.98
C TYR A 207 -0.45 -11.62 -14.28
N PRO A 208 0.55 -12.52 -14.20
CA PRO A 208 1.19 -13.05 -15.38
C PRO A 208 0.19 -13.85 -16.22
N PRO A 209 0.35 -13.90 -17.55
CA PRO A 209 -0.50 -14.70 -18.41
C PRO A 209 -0.42 -16.17 -18.00
N HIS A 210 -1.57 -16.75 -17.66
CA HIS A 210 -1.64 -18.17 -17.33
C HIS A 210 -1.86 -18.98 -18.62
N PRO A 211 -1.09 -20.07 -18.87
CA PRO A 211 -1.19 -20.85 -20.11
C PRO A 211 -2.60 -21.37 -20.45
N ARG A 212 -3.47 -21.53 -19.44
CA ARG A 212 -4.86 -21.99 -19.63
C ARG A 212 -5.85 -20.89 -20.05
N ILE A 213 -5.46 -19.61 -20.02
CA ILE A 213 -6.31 -18.47 -20.46
C ILE A 213 -6.09 -18.18 -21.95
N ARG A 214 -4.94 -18.57 -22.52
CA ARG A 214 -4.77 -18.59 -23.98
C ARG A 214 -5.67 -19.69 -24.52
N GLY A 215 -6.80 -19.28 -25.07
CA GLY A 215 -7.80 -20.18 -25.61
C GLY A 215 -7.15 -21.16 -26.59
N THR A 216 -7.16 -22.44 -26.24
CA THR A 216 -7.30 -23.45 -27.28
C THR A 216 -8.67 -23.21 -27.93
N PRO A 217 -8.75 -23.02 -29.25
CA PRO A 217 -10.04 -22.97 -29.92
C PRO A 217 -10.72 -24.32 -29.68
N GLY A 218 -11.76 -24.37 -28.85
CA GLY A 218 -12.63 -25.55 -28.74
C GLY A 218 -12.93 -26.14 -27.36
N GLN A 219 -12.44 -25.61 -26.23
CA GLN A 219 -12.85 -26.15 -24.92
C GLN A 219 -13.66 -25.15 -24.08
N ARG A 220 -14.97 -25.12 -24.36
CA ARG A 220 -15.97 -24.76 -23.33
C ARG A 220 -15.99 -25.89 -22.31
N ASN A 221 -15.37 -25.68 -21.15
CA ASN A 221 -15.77 -26.33 -19.90
C ASN A 221 -15.26 -25.49 -18.72
N CYS A 222 -16.15 -24.64 -18.20
CA CYS A 222 -16.01 -24.00 -16.91
C CYS A 222 -16.18 -25.06 -15.82
N THR A 223 -15.10 -25.52 -15.21
CA THR A 223 -15.21 -26.30 -13.96
C THR A 223 -14.22 -25.95 -12.86
N ASN A 224 -13.22 -25.10 -13.09
CA ASN A 224 -12.24 -24.78 -12.05
C ASN A 224 -12.21 -23.28 -11.72
N CYS A 225 -13.24 -22.85 -10.98
CA CYS A 225 -13.14 -21.68 -10.12
C CYS A 225 -12.07 -21.96 -9.06
N TRP A 226 -11.07 -21.08 -8.95
CA TRP A 226 -10.21 -21.04 -7.77
C TRP A 226 -11.06 -20.70 -6.54
N PRO A 227 -10.73 -21.22 -5.34
CA PRO A 227 -11.63 -21.21 -4.21
C PRO A 227 -11.80 -19.78 -3.68
N SER A 228 -12.99 -19.21 -3.87
CA SER A 228 -13.51 -18.15 -2.99
C SER A 228 -14.02 -18.80 -1.69
N PRO A 229 -13.84 -18.18 -0.52
CA PRO A 229 -14.25 -18.75 0.78
C PRO A 229 -15.77 -18.71 1.03
N GLU A 230 -16.60 -18.52 0.01
CA GLU A 230 -18.05 -18.40 0.13
C GLU A 230 -18.76 -19.25 -0.93
N CYS A 231 -18.86 -20.57 -0.68
CA CYS A 231 -19.80 -21.44 -1.38
C CYS A 231 -20.37 -22.47 -0.40
N PRO A 232 -21.62 -22.31 0.09
CA PRO A 232 -22.30 -23.36 0.84
C PRO A 232 -22.68 -24.52 -0.10
N GLY A 233 -22.64 -25.73 0.46
CA GLY A 233 -22.59 -27.01 -0.26
C GLY A 233 -23.76 -27.31 -1.20
N ARG A 234 -23.47 -28.15 -2.19
CA ARG A 234 -24.45 -28.90 -2.96
C ARG A 234 -24.39 -30.35 -2.52
N ASP A 235 -25.42 -30.78 -1.81
CA ASP A 235 -25.74 -32.18 -1.60
C ASP A 235 -26.12 -32.83 -2.93
N SER A 236 -25.58 -34.03 -3.10
CA SER A 236 -25.71 -34.92 -4.25
C SER A 236 -27.09 -35.58 -4.33
N GLY A 237 -27.68 -35.53 -5.52
CA GLY A 237 -28.64 -36.50 -6.05
C GLY A 237 -28.12 -37.04 -7.37
#